data_AF-A0A926K9J6-F1
#
_entry.id   AF-A0A926K9J6-F1
#
_cell.length_a   1.000
_cell.length_b   1.000
_cell.length_c   1.000
_cell.angle_alpha   90.00
_cell.angle_beta   90.00
_cell.angle_gamma   90.00
#
_symmetry.space_group_name_H-M   'P 1'
#
loop_
_entity.id
_entity.type
_entity.pdbx_description
1 polymer ?
#
loop_
_entity_poly.entity_id
_entity_poly.type
_entity_poly.pdbx_seq_one_letter_code
_entity_poly.pdbx_strand_id
1 'polypeptide(L)'
;MTRQTVRRQVIRQNIVSALAVIACLVVLWIDVRTGLWSEVVVLSGIVGGLITFLLTAFVLRSTLARANARRWAPVNRLALTEFLHAIADEQRSELSRGIVVARSLSLATRDGADQPTHDELEALRTQALRDRQDLSRALSSWAEFLATNSDDDPVLLHVAQIAIQLDLVRDCAISQETAPTAENTAQLRAAITESNGRFAALVDELQRQIRVHDEDSTASH
;
A
#
# COMPACT_ATOMS: atom_id res chain seq x y z
N MET A 1 -62.16 25.86 61.89
CA MET A 1 -61.78 25.37 60.54
C MET A 1 -62.11 23.89 60.44
N THR A 2 -62.93 23.53 59.46
CA THR A 2 -63.91 22.44 59.50
C THR A 2 -63.40 21.13 58.89
N ARG A 3 -63.71 19.98 59.52
CA ARG A 3 -63.38 18.59 59.09
C ARG A 3 -63.72 18.24 57.62
N GLN A 4 -64.49 19.08 56.93
CA GLN A 4 -64.84 18.92 55.50
C GLN A 4 -63.69 19.26 54.53
N THR A 5 -62.75 20.14 54.90
CA THR A 5 -61.63 20.51 53.99
C THR A 5 -60.60 19.39 53.87
N VAL A 6 -60.29 18.71 54.98
CA VAL A 6 -59.34 17.58 55.03
C VAL A 6 -59.82 16.39 54.19
N ARG A 7 -61.10 16.03 54.25
CA ARG A 7 -61.66 14.94 53.42
C ARG A 7 -61.62 15.25 51.92
N ARG A 8 -61.90 16.48 51.50
CA ARG A 8 -61.83 16.88 50.09
C ARG A 8 -60.40 16.86 49.55
N GLN A 9 -59.41 17.17 50.38
CA GLN A 9 -58.00 17.14 50.01
C GLN A 9 -57.48 15.70 49.83
N VAL A 10 -57.81 14.78 50.74
CA VAL A 10 -57.46 13.35 50.62
C VAL A 10 -58.15 12.71 49.41
N ILE A 11 -59.42 13.04 49.16
CA ILE A 11 -60.14 12.53 47.98
C ILE A 11 -59.52 13.06 46.68
N ARG A 12 -59.17 14.36 46.61
CA ARG A 12 -58.47 14.92 45.43
C ARG A 12 -57.10 14.28 45.21
N GLN A 13 -56.33 14.06 46.27
CA GLN A 13 -55.03 13.41 46.18
C GLN A 13 -55.15 11.94 45.72
N ASN A 14 -56.17 11.23 46.19
CA ASN A 14 -56.46 9.85 45.76
C ASN A 14 -56.96 9.77 44.30
N ILE A 15 -57.70 10.78 43.82
CA ILE A 15 -58.12 10.85 42.42
C ILE A 15 -56.92 11.15 41.51
N VAL A 16 -56.05 12.08 41.90
CA VAL A 16 -54.84 12.40 41.13
C VAL A 16 -53.88 11.21 41.08
N SER A 17 -53.68 10.49 42.19
CA SER A 17 -52.84 9.29 42.19
C SER A 17 -53.47 8.16 41.35
N ALA A 18 -54.79 7.95 41.44
CA ALA A 18 -55.48 6.98 40.59
C ALA A 18 -55.36 7.31 39.10
N LEU A 19 -55.51 8.60 38.73
CA LEU A 19 -55.39 9.03 37.34
C LEU A 19 -53.96 8.89 36.81
N ALA A 20 -52.95 9.15 37.64
CA ALA A 20 -51.55 8.93 37.30
C ALA A 20 -51.24 7.44 37.08
N VAL A 21 -51.79 6.55 37.92
CA VAL A 21 -51.64 5.10 37.75
C VAL A 21 -52.31 4.63 36.46
N ILE A 22 -53.52 5.11 36.16
CA ILE A 22 -54.23 4.76 34.91
C ILE A 22 -53.44 5.27 33.69
N ALA A 23 -52.94 6.50 33.73
CA ALA A 23 -52.12 7.04 32.65
C ALA A 23 -50.84 6.21 32.43
N CYS A 24 -50.19 5.79 33.52
CA CYS A 24 -49.01 4.92 33.46
C CYS A 24 -49.36 3.56 32.82
N LEU A 25 -50.45 2.92 33.23
CA LEU A 25 -50.91 1.66 32.66
C LEU A 25 -51.28 1.77 31.17
N VAL A 26 -51.87 2.88 30.74
CA VAL A 26 -52.20 3.13 29.32
C VAL A 26 -50.92 3.29 28.50
N VAL A 27 -49.94 4.05 28.98
CA VAL A 27 -48.65 4.21 28.30
C VAL A 27 -47.94 2.86 28.19
N LEU A 28 -47.92 2.07 29.27
CA LEU A 28 -47.31 0.73 29.30
C LEU A 28 -48.03 -0.24 28.36
N TRP A 29 -49.36 -0.17 28.27
CA TRP A 29 -50.15 -0.97 27.34
C TRP A 29 -49.89 -0.59 25.88
N ILE A 30 -49.80 0.71 25.57
CA ILE A 30 -49.45 1.20 24.24
C ILE A 30 -48.04 0.73 23.85
N ASP A 31 -47.07 0.84 24.77
CA ASP A 31 -45.70 0.40 24.56
C ASP A 31 -45.64 -1.12 24.24
N VAL A 32 -46.23 -1.96 25.09
CA VAL A 32 -46.27 -3.42 24.89
C VAL A 32 -46.94 -3.82 23.58
N ARG A 33 -48.00 -3.10 23.17
CA ARG A 33 -48.75 -3.44 21.95
C ARG A 33 -48.08 -2.92 20.67
N THR A 34 -47.41 -1.78 20.74
CA THR A 34 -46.79 -1.14 19.56
C THR A 34 -45.36 -1.59 19.33
N GLY A 35 -44.67 -2.09 20.36
CA GLY A 35 -43.29 -2.59 20.24
C GLY A 35 -42.26 -1.51 19.88
N LEU A 36 -42.65 -0.23 19.86
CA LEU A 36 -41.82 0.88 19.39
C LEU A 36 -40.50 0.98 20.16
N TRP A 37 -40.53 0.76 21.47
CA TRP A 37 -39.31 0.78 22.28
C TRP A 37 -38.43 -0.45 22.02
N SER A 38 -39.03 -1.60 21.73
CA SER A 38 -38.28 -2.80 21.35
C SER A 38 -37.59 -2.62 19.99
N GLU A 39 -38.25 -2.00 19.00
CA GLU A 39 -37.67 -1.72 17.69
C GLU A 39 -36.56 -0.67 17.76
N VAL A 40 -36.76 0.41 18.52
CA VAL A 40 -35.74 1.46 18.71
C VAL A 40 -34.53 0.92 19.48
N VAL A 41 -34.73 0.08 20.50
CA VAL A 41 -33.64 -0.57 21.25
C VAL A 41 -32.90 -1.59 20.38
N VAL A 42 -33.62 -2.38 19.58
CA VAL A 42 -33.00 -3.33 18.65
C VAL A 42 -32.21 -2.59 17.56
N LEU A 43 -32.78 -1.55 16.95
CA LEU A 43 -32.10 -0.76 15.92
C LEU A 43 -30.87 -0.04 16.47
N SER A 44 -30.96 0.55 17.66
CA SER A 44 -29.83 1.21 18.32
C SER A 44 -28.75 0.22 18.76
N GLY A 45 -29.13 -0.98 19.21
CA GLY A 45 -28.21 -2.07 19.49
C GLY A 45 -27.47 -2.56 18.24
N ILE A 46 -28.17 -2.70 17.11
CA ILE A 46 -27.56 -3.08 15.81
C ILE A 46 -26.61 -1.99 15.33
N VAL A 47 -27.03 -0.71 15.36
CA VAL A 47 -26.19 0.42 14.94
C VAL A 47 -24.97 0.57 15.86
N GLY A 48 -25.14 0.45 17.17
CA GLY A 48 -24.04 0.47 18.14
C GLY A 48 -23.06 -0.68 17.92
N GLY A 49 -23.57 -1.89 17.68
CA GLY A 49 -22.77 -3.07 17.34
C GLY A 49 -22.01 -2.89 16.02
N LEU A 50 -22.66 -2.34 14.98
CA LEU A 50 -22.04 -2.06 13.69
C LEU A 50 -20.94 -1.00 13.81
N ILE A 51 -21.19 0.11 14.51
CA ILE A 51 -20.18 1.15 14.74
C ILE A 51 -19.00 0.59 15.53
N THR A 52 -19.26 -0.19 16.57
CA THR A 52 -18.20 -0.83 17.38
C THR A 52 -17.40 -1.82 16.53
N PHE A 53 -18.07 -2.61 15.70
CA PHE A 53 -17.44 -3.54 14.78
C PHE A 53 -16.56 -2.80 13.75
N LEU A 54 -17.08 -1.74 13.12
CA LEU A 54 -16.32 -0.94 12.16
C LEU A 54 -15.11 -0.26 12.82
N LEU A 55 -15.31 0.32 14.01
CA LEU A 55 -14.22 0.95 14.77
C LEU A 55 -13.17 -0.08 15.14
N THR A 56 -13.58 -1.25 15.62
CA THR A 56 -12.67 -2.34 15.99
C THR A 56 -11.95 -2.85 14.75
N ALA A 57 -12.65 -3.09 13.64
CA ALA A 57 -12.03 -3.54 12.39
C ALA A 57 -10.99 -2.54 11.89
N PHE A 58 -11.28 -1.24 11.94
CA PHE A 58 -10.36 -0.20 11.48
C PHE A 58 -9.15 0.00 12.41
N VAL A 59 -9.39 0.09 13.72
CA VAL A 59 -8.34 0.30 14.73
C VAL A 59 -7.49 -0.96 14.88
N LEU A 60 -8.10 -2.14 14.94
CA LEU A 60 -7.38 -3.39 15.08
C LEU A 60 -6.54 -3.69 13.84
N ARG A 61 -7.08 -3.43 12.63
CA ARG A 61 -6.30 -3.58 11.39
C ARG A 61 -5.09 -2.65 11.37
N SER A 62 -5.25 -1.37 11.73
CA SER A 62 -4.13 -0.42 11.70
C SER A 62 -3.06 -0.72 12.77
N THR A 63 -3.46 -1.10 13.97
CA THR A 63 -2.54 -1.47 15.05
C THR A 63 -1.84 -2.81 14.79
N LEU A 64 -2.56 -3.82 14.29
CA LEU A 64 -1.95 -5.11 13.89
C LEU A 64 -1.03 -4.96 12.68
N ALA A 65 -1.40 -4.15 11.68
CA ALA A 65 -0.54 -3.85 10.54
C ALA A 65 0.77 -3.20 11.00
N ARG A 66 0.69 -2.18 11.86
CA ARG A 66 1.87 -1.51 12.41
C ARG A 66 2.72 -2.43 13.30
N ALA A 67 2.09 -3.29 14.10
CA ALA A 67 2.80 -4.27 14.92
C ALA A 67 3.51 -5.34 14.08
N ASN A 68 2.86 -5.84 13.02
CA ASN A 68 3.47 -6.77 12.07
C ASN A 68 4.61 -6.10 11.29
N ALA A 69 4.41 -4.89 10.78
CA ALA A 69 5.44 -4.12 10.09
C ALA A 69 6.70 -3.96 10.96
N ARG A 70 6.53 -3.64 12.25
CA ARG A 70 7.65 -3.55 13.21
C ARG A 70 8.36 -4.90 13.41
N ARG A 71 7.60 -5.99 13.57
CA ARG A 71 8.18 -7.31 13.79
C ARG A 71 9.05 -7.75 12.61
N TRP A 72 8.64 -7.37 11.40
CA TRP A 72 9.31 -7.75 10.16
C TRP A 72 10.23 -6.67 9.59
N ALA A 73 10.39 -5.53 10.26
CA ALA A 73 11.20 -4.40 9.78
C ALA A 73 12.64 -4.81 9.38
N PRO A 74 13.37 -5.67 10.12
CA PRO A 74 14.69 -6.13 9.69
C PRO A 74 14.67 -6.93 8.39
N VAL A 75 13.60 -7.72 8.17
CA VAL A 75 13.43 -8.56 6.98
C VAL A 75 13.00 -7.70 5.78
N ASN A 76 12.09 -6.73 5.98
CA ASN A 76 11.77 -5.72 4.96
C ASN A 76 13.03 -4.98 4.51
N ARG A 77 13.83 -4.50 5.47
CA ARG A 77 15.09 -3.80 5.18
C ARG A 77 16.06 -4.66 4.39
N LEU A 78 16.20 -5.94 4.77
CA LEU A 78 17.03 -6.89 4.03
C LEU A 78 16.52 -7.08 2.60
N ALA A 79 15.22 -7.36 2.42
CA ALA A 79 14.61 -7.54 1.10
C ALA A 79 14.83 -6.32 0.20
N LEU A 80 14.49 -5.12 0.68
CA LEU A 80 14.65 -3.87 -0.08
C LEU A 80 16.13 -3.59 -0.42
N THR A 81 17.05 -3.93 0.49
CA THR A 81 18.49 -3.79 0.26
C THR A 81 19.02 -4.77 -0.79
N GLU A 82 18.49 -5.99 -0.85
CA GLU A 82 18.81 -6.95 -1.90
C GLU A 82 18.33 -6.46 -3.28
N PHE A 83 17.15 -5.84 -3.37
CA PHE A 83 16.71 -5.19 -4.61
C PHE A 83 17.63 -4.03 -4.99
N LEU A 84 18.07 -3.21 -4.03
CA LEU A 84 19.05 -2.16 -4.30
C LEU A 84 20.35 -2.73 -4.85
N HIS A 85 20.88 -3.82 -4.31
CA HIS A 85 22.09 -4.46 -4.84
C HIS A 85 21.87 -4.99 -6.27
N ALA A 86 20.70 -5.58 -6.54
CA ALA A 86 20.39 -6.11 -7.87
C ALA A 86 20.36 -5.03 -8.97
N ILE A 87 20.01 -3.79 -8.62
CA ILE A 87 19.86 -2.68 -9.59
C ILE A 87 20.95 -1.61 -9.51
N ALA A 88 21.77 -1.63 -8.46
CA ALA A 88 22.86 -0.69 -8.29
C ALA A 88 23.96 -0.94 -9.31
N ASP A 89 24.59 0.15 -9.72
CA ASP A 89 25.89 0.11 -10.37
C ASP A 89 26.95 -0.15 -9.29
N GLU A 90 27.49 -1.37 -9.25
CA GLU A 90 28.49 -1.78 -8.25
C GLU A 90 29.75 -0.92 -8.26
N GLN A 91 30.09 -0.29 -9.39
CA GLN A 91 31.31 0.51 -9.51
C GLN A 91 31.10 1.94 -9.03
N ARG A 92 29.87 2.46 -9.15
CA ARG A 92 29.52 3.84 -8.79
C ARG A 92 28.76 3.97 -7.47
N SER A 93 28.24 2.87 -6.95
CA SER A 93 27.45 2.86 -5.71
C SER A 93 28.28 2.47 -4.49
N GLU A 94 28.10 3.21 -3.41
CA GLU A 94 28.59 2.87 -2.07
C GLU A 94 27.39 2.68 -1.15
N LEU A 95 26.75 1.51 -1.19
CA LEU A 95 25.53 1.22 -0.40
C LEU A 95 25.76 1.38 1.11
N SER A 96 26.96 1.04 1.60
CA SER A 96 27.35 1.22 3.00
C SER A 96 27.37 2.69 3.44
N ARG A 97 27.50 3.63 2.50
CA ARG A 97 27.47 5.08 2.74
C ARG A 97 26.18 5.75 2.27
N GLY A 98 25.21 4.97 1.80
CA GLY A 98 23.94 5.47 1.28
C GLY A 98 24.03 6.12 -0.10
N ILE A 99 25.16 5.97 -0.81
CA ILE A 99 25.30 6.44 -2.19
C ILE A 99 24.86 5.30 -3.10
N VAL A 100 23.70 5.44 -3.73
CA VAL A 100 23.18 4.46 -4.69
C VAL A 100 23.03 5.11 -6.04
N VAL A 101 23.70 4.55 -7.05
CA VAL A 101 23.59 4.96 -8.45
C VAL A 101 22.95 3.80 -9.19
N ALA A 102 21.82 4.06 -9.85
CA ALA A 102 21.16 3.07 -10.67
C ALA A 102 22.08 2.62 -11.82
N ARG A 103 22.08 1.32 -12.12
CA ARG A 103 22.72 0.79 -13.32
C ARG A 103 22.06 1.40 -14.55
N SER A 104 22.87 1.68 -15.57
CA SER A 104 22.41 2.31 -16.80
C SER A 104 22.84 1.51 -18.01
N LEU A 105 21.89 1.19 -18.86
CA LEU A 105 22.15 0.67 -20.20
C LEU A 105 22.75 1.80 -21.05
N SER A 106 23.82 1.50 -21.76
CA SER A 106 24.48 2.45 -22.65
C SER A 106 24.74 1.82 -24.01
N LEU A 107 24.59 2.65 -25.05
CA LEU A 107 25.02 2.32 -26.41
C LEU A 107 26.36 3.03 -26.59
N ALA A 108 27.45 2.28 -26.72
CA ALA A 108 28.78 2.85 -26.96
C ALA A 108 28.86 3.41 -28.37
N THR A 109 28.20 4.54 -28.61
CA THR A 109 28.21 5.17 -29.93
C THR A 109 29.59 5.79 -30.10
N ARG A 110 30.48 5.17 -30.89
CA ARG A 110 31.76 5.77 -31.26
C ARG A 110 31.49 7.18 -31.80
N ASP A 111 32.22 8.19 -31.31
CA ASP A 111 32.10 9.57 -31.79
C ASP A 111 32.06 9.61 -33.33
N GLY A 112 30.90 9.94 -33.89
CA GLY A 112 30.67 10.08 -35.33
C GLY A 112 30.02 8.88 -36.05
N ALA A 113 29.80 7.73 -35.41
CA ALA A 113 29.06 6.61 -36.00
C ALA A 113 27.56 6.73 -35.72
N ASP A 114 26.74 6.92 -36.76
CA ASP A 114 25.30 7.14 -36.60
C ASP A 114 24.53 5.84 -36.27
N GLN A 115 25.15 4.68 -36.51
CA GLN A 115 24.56 3.35 -36.29
C GLN A 115 25.38 2.51 -35.31
N PRO A 116 24.72 1.81 -34.38
CA PRO A 116 25.40 0.87 -33.49
C PRO A 116 25.95 -0.33 -34.26
N THR A 117 27.09 -0.83 -33.82
CA THR A 117 27.70 -2.04 -34.36
C THR A 117 26.97 -3.30 -33.88
N HIS A 118 27.13 -4.43 -34.58
CA HIS A 118 26.59 -5.72 -34.15
C HIS A 118 27.06 -6.09 -32.73
N ASP A 119 28.35 -5.93 -32.44
CA ASP A 119 28.94 -6.22 -31.14
C ASP A 119 28.34 -5.33 -30.02
N GLU A 120 28.06 -4.06 -30.31
CA GLU A 120 27.39 -3.14 -29.37
C GLU A 120 25.96 -3.58 -29.07
N LEU A 121 25.22 -4.02 -30.09
CA LEU A 121 23.85 -4.52 -29.94
C LEU A 121 23.83 -5.84 -29.16
N GLU A 122 24.77 -6.74 -29.41
CA GLU A 122 24.92 -7.99 -28.67
C GLU A 122 25.27 -7.75 -27.20
N ALA A 123 26.20 -6.82 -26.93
CA ALA A 123 26.57 -6.42 -25.57
C ALA A 123 25.37 -5.82 -24.83
N LEU A 124 24.60 -4.96 -25.48
CA LEU A 124 23.38 -4.36 -24.91
C LEU A 124 22.34 -5.43 -24.56
N ARG A 125 22.06 -6.37 -25.46
CA ARG A 125 21.12 -7.48 -25.20
C ARG A 125 21.58 -8.35 -24.04
N THR A 126 22.86 -8.69 -24.03
CA THR A 126 23.45 -9.49 -22.96
C THR A 126 23.32 -8.78 -21.61
N GLN A 127 23.56 -7.47 -21.58
CA GLN A 127 23.38 -6.66 -20.38
C GLN A 127 21.91 -6.63 -19.93
N ALA A 128 20.98 -6.33 -20.84
CA ALA A 128 19.55 -6.31 -20.51
C ALA A 128 19.02 -7.65 -19.98
N LEU A 129 19.50 -8.76 -20.54
CA LEU A 129 19.15 -10.11 -20.06
C LEU A 129 19.72 -10.40 -18.66
N ARG A 130 20.96 -10.00 -18.38
CA ARG A 130 21.56 -10.13 -17.04
C ARG A 130 20.77 -9.33 -16.01
N ASP A 131 20.50 -8.06 -16.32
CA ASP A 131 19.75 -7.17 -15.42
C ASP A 131 18.34 -7.72 -15.13
N ARG A 132 17.68 -8.30 -16.15
CA ARG A 132 16.39 -8.97 -15.97
C ARG A 132 16.51 -10.21 -15.07
N GLN A 133 17.55 -11.01 -15.25
CA GLN A 133 17.77 -12.21 -14.44
C GLN A 133 18.07 -11.86 -12.97
N ASP A 134 18.85 -10.81 -12.73
CA ASP A 134 19.17 -10.34 -11.38
C ASP A 134 17.91 -9.82 -10.67
N LEU A 135 17.09 -9.01 -11.35
CA LEU A 135 15.78 -8.58 -10.86
C LEU A 135 14.84 -9.76 -10.58
N SER A 136 14.76 -10.72 -11.51
CA SER A 136 13.92 -11.90 -11.33
C SER A 136 14.38 -12.74 -10.15
N ARG A 137 15.69 -12.87 -9.91
CA ARG A 137 16.24 -13.62 -8.78
C ARG A 137 15.88 -12.94 -7.47
N ALA A 138 16.10 -11.63 -7.36
CA ALA A 138 15.71 -10.85 -6.17
C ALA A 138 14.20 -10.95 -5.93
N LEU A 139 13.39 -10.83 -6.99
CA LEU A 139 11.94 -10.98 -6.89
C LEU A 139 11.54 -12.38 -6.43
N SER A 140 12.07 -13.45 -7.00
CA SER A 140 11.74 -14.82 -6.59
C SER A 140 12.10 -15.11 -5.13
N SER A 141 13.19 -14.53 -4.63
CA SER A 141 13.59 -14.66 -3.23
C SER A 141 12.62 -14.00 -2.25
N TRP A 142 11.99 -12.88 -2.66
CA TRP A 142 11.24 -12.02 -1.74
C TRP A 142 9.75 -11.86 -2.09
N ALA A 143 9.27 -12.41 -3.21
CA ALA A 143 7.92 -12.17 -3.72
C ALA A 143 6.82 -12.58 -2.73
N GLU A 144 6.92 -13.76 -2.12
CA GLU A 144 5.93 -14.23 -1.15
C GLU A 144 5.88 -13.32 0.08
N PHE A 145 7.04 -12.89 0.55
CA PHE A 145 7.15 -12.00 1.70
C PHE A 145 6.61 -10.60 1.39
N LEU A 146 7.04 -9.98 0.30
CA LEU A 146 6.56 -8.66 -0.13
C LEU A 146 5.06 -8.66 -0.44
N ALA A 147 4.53 -9.72 -1.06
CA ALA A 147 3.09 -9.80 -1.35
C ALA A 147 2.22 -9.88 -0.08
N THR A 148 2.80 -10.29 1.06
CA THR A 148 2.08 -10.29 2.35
C THR A 148 2.12 -8.94 3.07
N ASN A 149 3.03 -8.05 2.70
CA ASN A 149 3.16 -6.71 3.25
C ASN A 149 2.57 -5.70 2.27
N SER A 150 1.38 -5.18 2.59
CA SER A 150 0.60 -4.30 1.69
C SER A 150 1.28 -2.99 1.28
N ASP A 151 2.36 -2.60 1.95
CA ASP A 151 3.03 -1.32 1.72
C ASP A 151 4.10 -1.40 0.61
N ASP A 152 4.44 -2.62 0.15
CA ASP A 152 5.51 -2.87 -0.83
C ASP A 152 4.99 -3.07 -2.27
N ASP A 153 3.67 -2.93 -2.49
CA ASP A 153 3.03 -2.98 -3.82
C ASP A 153 3.72 -2.10 -4.89
N PRO A 154 4.17 -0.86 -4.58
CA PRO A 154 4.86 -0.03 -5.56
C PRO A 154 6.17 -0.66 -6.06
N VAL A 155 6.93 -1.35 -5.21
CA VAL A 155 8.19 -1.99 -5.57
C VAL A 155 7.95 -3.13 -6.56
N LEU A 156 6.95 -3.98 -6.28
CA LEU A 156 6.58 -5.08 -7.16
C LEU A 156 6.16 -4.58 -8.55
N LEU A 157 5.39 -3.48 -8.58
CA LEU A 157 4.99 -2.84 -9.83
C LEU A 157 6.19 -2.29 -10.61
N HIS A 158 7.11 -1.60 -9.93
CA HIS A 158 8.34 -1.07 -10.56
C HIS A 158 9.20 -2.19 -11.15
N VAL A 159 9.41 -3.29 -10.41
CA VAL A 159 10.19 -4.44 -10.89
C VAL A 159 9.55 -5.05 -12.14
N ALA A 160 8.23 -5.25 -12.13
CA ALA A 160 7.51 -5.79 -13.29
C ALA A 160 7.63 -4.87 -14.51
N GLN A 161 7.50 -3.56 -14.32
CA GLN A 161 7.64 -2.58 -15.40
C GLN A 161 9.06 -2.55 -15.99
N ILE A 162 10.09 -2.64 -15.15
CA ILE A 162 11.48 -2.72 -15.61
C ILE A 162 11.69 -4.00 -16.42
N ALA A 163 11.18 -5.15 -15.96
CA ALA A 163 11.33 -6.41 -16.66
C ALA A 163 10.72 -6.36 -18.09
N ILE A 164 9.57 -5.72 -18.24
CA ILE A 164 8.94 -5.47 -19.55
C ILE A 164 9.81 -4.55 -20.40
N GLN A 165 10.32 -3.46 -19.81
CA GLN A 165 11.15 -2.50 -20.54
C GLN A 165 12.47 -3.11 -21.03
N LEU A 166 13.07 -4.01 -20.25
CA LEU A 166 14.27 -4.75 -20.64
C LEU A 166 14.01 -5.68 -21.83
N ASP A 167 12.85 -6.33 -21.88
CA ASP A 167 12.43 -7.12 -23.05
C ASP A 167 12.26 -6.22 -24.28
N LEU A 168 11.67 -5.02 -24.12
CA LEU A 168 11.54 -4.04 -25.20
C LEU A 168 12.90 -3.56 -25.73
N VAL A 169 13.87 -3.29 -24.85
CA VAL A 169 15.23 -2.93 -25.27
C VAL A 169 15.86 -4.06 -26.08
N ARG A 170 15.71 -5.32 -25.63
CA ARG A 170 16.19 -6.49 -26.37
C ARG A 170 15.56 -6.56 -27.76
N ASP A 171 14.25 -6.43 -27.84
CA ASP A 171 13.50 -6.57 -29.08
C ASP A 171 13.85 -5.44 -30.07
N CYS A 172 13.94 -4.18 -29.59
CA CYS A 172 14.42 -3.06 -30.40
C CYS A 172 15.86 -3.27 -30.90
N ALA A 173 16.74 -3.86 -30.09
CA ALA A 173 18.11 -4.16 -30.49
C ALA A 173 18.15 -5.22 -31.61
N ILE A 174 17.28 -6.23 -31.57
CA ILE A 174 17.13 -7.23 -32.63
C ILE A 174 16.58 -6.59 -33.91
N SER A 175 15.57 -5.72 -33.79
CA SER A 175 15.01 -5.00 -34.94
C SER A 175 16.05 -4.11 -35.63
N GLN A 176 16.87 -3.40 -34.85
CA GLN A 176 17.97 -2.59 -35.36
C GLN A 176 19.06 -3.42 -36.06
N GLU A 177 19.36 -4.61 -35.54
CA GLU A 177 20.33 -5.52 -36.15
C GLU A 177 19.82 -6.11 -37.47
N THR A 178 18.54 -6.51 -37.50
CA THR A 178 17.90 -7.16 -38.66
C THR A 178 17.65 -6.18 -39.80
N ALA A 179 17.22 -4.95 -39.47
CA ALA A 179 16.90 -3.90 -40.41
C ALA A 179 17.39 -2.55 -39.88
N PRO A 180 18.65 -2.17 -40.16
CA PRO A 180 19.21 -0.92 -39.64
C PRO A 180 18.52 0.30 -40.25
N THR A 181 17.74 1.02 -39.45
CA THR A 181 17.06 2.25 -39.87
C THR A 181 17.21 3.34 -38.81
N ALA A 182 17.10 4.61 -39.21
CA ALA A 182 17.10 5.73 -38.28
C ALA A 182 15.93 5.65 -37.29
N GLU A 183 14.78 5.13 -37.74
CA GLU A 183 13.60 4.90 -36.90
C GLU A 183 13.88 3.83 -35.82
N ASN A 184 14.42 2.68 -36.19
CA ASN A 184 14.78 1.61 -35.26
C ASN A 184 15.84 2.08 -34.26
N THR A 185 16.77 2.91 -34.70
CA THR A 185 17.78 3.53 -33.82
C THR A 185 17.13 4.49 -32.82
N ALA A 186 16.17 5.31 -33.25
CA ALA A 186 15.43 6.21 -32.36
C ALA A 186 14.58 5.44 -31.34
N GLN A 187 13.89 4.39 -31.78
CA GLN A 187 13.10 3.52 -30.91
C GLN A 187 13.99 2.82 -29.86
N LEU A 188 15.15 2.30 -30.26
CA LEU A 188 16.12 1.70 -29.33
C LEU A 188 16.61 2.70 -28.29
N ARG A 189 16.99 3.91 -28.71
CA ARG A 189 17.43 4.97 -27.79
C ARG A 189 16.33 5.41 -26.82
N ALA A 190 15.09 5.49 -27.30
CA ALA A 190 13.94 5.79 -26.45
C ALA A 190 13.70 4.67 -25.42
N ALA A 191 13.75 3.40 -25.85
CA ALA A 191 13.57 2.25 -24.97
C ALA A 191 14.66 2.19 -23.88
N ILE A 192 15.92 2.46 -24.23
CA ILE A 192 17.04 2.56 -23.28
C ILE A 192 16.81 3.70 -22.28
N THR A 193 16.43 4.88 -22.76
CA THR A 193 16.19 6.06 -21.91
C THR A 193 15.07 5.79 -20.91
N GLU A 194 13.98 5.21 -21.36
CA GLU A 194 12.86 4.83 -20.49
C GLU A 194 13.27 3.75 -19.49
N SER A 195 14.04 2.74 -19.89
CA SER A 195 14.57 1.71 -18.98
C SER A 195 15.41 2.33 -17.87
N ASN A 196 16.37 3.19 -18.24
CA ASN A 196 17.24 3.88 -17.29
C ASN A 196 16.44 4.77 -16.33
N GLY A 197 15.41 5.47 -16.82
CA GLY A 197 14.50 6.25 -15.99
C GLY A 197 13.73 5.39 -14.99
N ARG A 198 13.29 4.20 -15.39
CA ARG A 198 12.61 3.25 -14.48
C ARG A 198 13.54 2.67 -13.43
N PHE A 199 14.79 2.36 -13.77
CA PHE A 199 15.80 1.96 -12.80
C PHE A 199 16.06 3.05 -11.76
N ALA A 200 16.21 4.30 -12.19
CA ALA A 200 16.37 5.43 -11.27
C ALA A 200 15.15 5.59 -10.35
N ALA A 201 13.94 5.52 -10.89
CA ALA A 201 12.71 5.61 -10.10
C ALA A 201 12.60 4.48 -9.06
N LEU A 202 13.00 3.25 -9.40
CA LEU A 202 13.02 2.15 -8.44
C LEU A 202 14.04 2.38 -7.32
N VAL A 203 15.24 2.90 -7.63
CA VAL A 203 16.23 3.26 -6.60
C VAL A 203 15.65 4.29 -5.64
N ASP A 204 15.04 5.37 -6.17
CA ASP A 204 14.43 6.42 -5.35
C ASP A 204 13.33 5.86 -4.45
N GLU A 205 12.47 4.99 -4.99
CA GLU A 205 11.38 4.36 -4.24
C GLU A 205 11.90 3.43 -3.13
N LEU A 206 12.88 2.57 -3.43
CA LEU A 206 13.49 1.68 -2.44
C LEU A 206 14.18 2.49 -1.32
N GLN A 207 14.91 3.55 -1.68
CA GLN A 207 15.54 4.43 -0.68
C GLN A 207 14.49 5.14 0.19
N ARG A 208 13.38 5.60 -0.40
CA ARG A 208 12.27 6.21 0.33
C ARG A 208 11.68 5.22 1.33
N GLN A 209 11.39 3.99 0.91
CA GLN A 209 10.81 2.96 1.77
C GLN A 209 11.74 2.55 2.91
N ILE A 210 13.05 2.43 2.65
CA ILE A 210 14.04 2.12 3.70
C ILE A 210 14.08 3.23 4.74
N ARG A 211 14.07 4.51 4.35
CA ARG A 211 14.05 5.64 5.30
C ARG A 211 12.79 5.63 6.16
N VAL A 212 11.63 5.41 5.56
CA VAL A 212 10.35 5.31 6.29
C VAL A 212 10.41 4.19 7.33
N HIS A 213 10.96 3.02 6.96
CA HIS A 213 11.13 1.91 7.90
C HIS A 213 12.14 2.19 9.02
N ASP A 214 13.23 2.90 8.73
CA ASP A 214 14.24 3.28 9.73
C ASP A 214 13.69 4.32 10.73
N GLU A 215 12.86 5.28 10.26
CA GLU A 215 12.18 6.27 11.11
C GLU A 215 11.15 5.61 12.06
N ASP A 216 10.34 4.69 11.54
CA ASP A 216 9.37 3.94 12.35
C ASP A 216 10.02 3.05 13.42
N SER A 217 11.24 2.57 13.14
CA SER A 217 12.04 1.76 14.06
C SER A 217 12.68 2.59 15.16
N THR A 218 13.17 3.80 14.85
CA THR A 218 13.87 4.69 15.80
C THR A 218 12.93 5.47 16.72
N ALA A 219 11.73 5.83 16.27
CA ALA A 219 10.72 6.50 17.09
C ALA A 219 10.14 5.62 18.23
N SER A 220 10.56 4.37 18.35
CA SER A 220 10.08 3.39 19.34
C SER A 220 11.11 3.05 20.43
N HIS A 221 12.28 3.70 20.44
CA HIS A 221 13.31 3.61 21.49
C HIS A 221 13.39 4.91 22.30
#